data_AF-A0A529LL22-F1
#
_entry.id   AF-A0A529LL22-F1
#
_cell.length_a   1.000
_cell.length_b   1.000
_cell.length_c   1.000
_cell.angle_alpha   90.00
_cell.angle_beta   90.00
_cell.angle_gamma   90.00
#
_symmetry.space_group_name_H-M   'P 1'
#
loop_
_entity.id
_entity.type
_entity.pdbx_description
1 polymer ?
#
loop_
_entity_poly.entity_id
_entity_poly.type
_entity_poly.pdbx_seq_one_letter_code
_entity_poly.pdbx_strand_id
1 'polypeptide(L)'
;VWVVLLVTLGFGSIGFYDDYLKVTKQSHLGFSGKARLALEFVIAGIAAWVIMHNGQAPFSSSLTFPFAKEFIVNLGWFFIPFSCFVIVGAGNAVNLTDGLDGLA
;
A
#
# COMPACT_ATOMS: atom_id res chain seq x y z
N VAL A 1 13.22 2.55 6.50
CA VAL A 1 12.56 3.78 7.01
C VAL A 1 12.03 4.64 5.87
N TRP A 2 12.85 5.06 4.91
CA TRP A 2 12.40 5.94 3.81
C TRP A 2 11.22 5.41 2.99
N VAL A 3 11.21 4.12 2.66
CA VAL A 3 10.09 3.50 1.93
C VAL A 3 8.79 3.55 2.74
N VAL A 4 8.88 3.32 4.06
CA VAL A 4 7.72 3.39 4.95
C VAL A 4 7.18 4.82 4.98
N LEU A 5 8.06 5.83 5.13
CA LEU A 5 7.63 7.24 5.09
C LEU A 5 6.99 7.61 3.75
N LEU A 6 7.54 7.13 2.63
CA LEU A 6 6.97 7.34 1.30
C LEU A 6 5.55 6.77 1.22
N VAL A 7 5.32 5.54 1.68
CA VAL A 7 3.99 4.91 1.65
C VAL A 7 3.03 5.64 2.60
N THR A 8 3.45 5.89 3.85
CA THR A 8 2.62 6.58 4.86
C THR A 8 2.21 7.98 4.42
N LEU A 9 3.17 8.80 3.97
CA LEU A 9 2.88 10.15 3.50
C LEU A 9 2.09 10.13 2.20
N GLY A 10 2.37 9.18 1.30
CA GLY A 10 1.65 9.04 0.03
C GLY A 10 0.19 8.68 0.23
N PHE A 11 -0.10 7.61 0.97
CA PHE A 11 -1.46 7.18 1.29
C PHE A 11 -2.19 8.23 2.15
N GLY A 12 -1.50 8.82 3.12
CA GLY A 12 -2.04 9.92 3.93
C GLY A 12 -2.43 11.14 3.10
N SER A 13 -1.61 11.50 2.10
CA SER A 13 -1.90 12.61 1.18
C SER A 13 -3.10 12.31 0.28
N ILE A 14 -3.26 11.07 -0.17
CA ILE A 14 -4.44 10.64 -0.95
C ILE A 14 -5.71 10.74 -0.10
N GLY A 15 -5.69 10.25 1.13
CA GLY A 15 -6.82 10.35 2.06
C GLY A 15 -7.17 11.80 2.38
N PHE A 16 -6.16 12.61 2.69
CA PHE A 16 -6.35 14.05 2.94
C PHE A 16 -6.97 14.77 1.74
N TYR A 17 -6.52 14.46 0.52
CA TYR A 17 -7.09 15.06 -0.70
C TYR A 17 -8.54 14.64 -0.92
N ASP A 18 -8.89 13.37 -0.67
CA ASP A 18 -10.27 12.89 -0.75
C ASP A 18 -11.19 13.62 0.25
N ASP A 19 -10.75 13.79 1.49
CA ASP A 19 -11.54 14.48 2.52
C ASP A 19 -11.64 15.99 2.25
N TYR A 20 -10.55 16.61 1.78
CA TYR A 20 -10.57 18.01 1.34
C TYR A 20 -11.59 18.24 0.22
N LEU A 21 -11.68 17.32 -0.75
CA LEU A 21 -12.66 17.39 -1.84
C LEU A 21 -14.09 17.25 -1.32
N LYS A 22 -14.36 16.32 -0.39
CA LYS A 22 -15.70 16.14 0.21
C LYS A 22 -16.15 17.39 0.96
N VAL A 23 -15.27 17.99 1.77
CA VAL A 23 -15.57 19.21 2.54
C VAL A 23 -15.80 20.41 1.63
N THR A 24 -14.92 20.62 0.65
CA THR A 24 -14.97 21.82 -0.21
C THR A 24 -16.15 21.78 -1.18
N LYS A 25 -16.48 20.61 -1.73
CA LYS A 25 -17.54 20.48 -2.74
C LYS A 25 -18.93 20.24 -2.17
N GLN A 26 -19.07 20.09 -0.84
CA GLN A 26 -20.33 19.75 -0.15
C GLN A 26 -21.12 18.63 -0.85
N SER A 27 -20.40 17.64 -1.40
CA SER A 27 -21.00 16.55 -2.16
C SER A 27 -20.39 15.23 -1.70
N HIS A 28 -21.20 14.18 -1.69
CA HIS A 28 -20.73 12.81 -1.41
C HIS A 28 -19.83 12.24 -2.53
N LEU A 29 -19.72 12.92 -3.67
CA LEU A 29 -18.83 12.56 -4.77
C LEU A 29 -17.40 13.02 -4.42
N GLY A 30 -16.71 12.17 -3.67
CA GLY A 30 -15.28 12.32 -3.38
C GLY A 30 -14.39 12.05 -4.59
N PHE A 31 -13.13 11.75 -4.33
CA PHE A 31 -12.15 11.36 -5.34
C PHE A 31 -12.58 10.07 -6.05
N SER A 32 -12.38 9.99 -7.37
CA SER A 32 -12.76 8.81 -8.14
C SER A 32 -12.04 7.57 -7.61
N GLY A 33 -12.79 6.56 -7.15
CA GLY A 33 -12.21 5.34 -6.58
C GLY A 33 -11.22 4.64 -7.51
N LYS A 34 -11.44 4.70 -8.84
CA LYS A 34 -10.49 4.18 -9.83
C LYS A 34 -9.19 4.97 -9.87
N ALA A 35 -9.26 6.30 -9.77
CA ALA A 35 -8.09 7.16 -9.71
C ALA A 35 -7.33 6.99 -8.39
N ARG A 36 -8.06 6.82 -7.28
CA ARG A 36 -7.51 6.48 -5.96
C ARG A 36 -6.68 5.20 -6.02
N LEU A 37 -7.31 4.11 -6.46
CA LEU A 37 -6.63 2.83 -6.61
C LEU A 37 -5.42 2.94 -7.54
N ALA A 38 -5.53 3.63 -8.67
CA ALA A 38 -4.40 3.80 -9.58
C ALA A 38 -3.20 4.50 -8.91
N LEU A 39 -3.43 5.56 -8.13
CA LEU A 39 -2.38 6.26 -7.40
C LEU A 39 -1.78 5.39 -6.29
N GLU A 40 -2.60 4.67 -5.52
CA GLU A 40 -2.15 3.75 -4.48
C GLU A 40 -1.27 2.62 -5.07
N PHE A 41 -1.66 2.07 -6.23
CA PHE A 41 -0.87 1.07 -6.95
C PHE A 41 0.46 1.62 -7.48
N VAL A 42 0.51 2.87 -7.94
CA VAL A 42 1.76 3.52 -8.36
C VAL A 42 2.70 3.69 -7.17
N ILE A 43 2.21 4.20 -6.04
CA ILE A 43 3.01 4.38 -4.82
C ILE A 43 3.53 3.02 -4.32
N ALA A 44 2.66 2.01 -4.27
CA ALA A 44 3.02 0.67 -3.84
C ALA A 44 4.03 0.01 -4.79
N GLY A 45 3.90 0.23 -6.10
CA GLY A 45 4.84 -0.29 -7.11
C GLY A 45 6.23 0.33 -6.98
N ILE A 46 6.30 1.65 -6.78
CA ILE A 46 7.57 2.34 -6.51
C ILE A 46 8.18 1.81 -5.22
N ALA A 47 7.39 1.68 -4.14
CA ALA A 47 7.86 1.16 -2.87
C ALA A 47 8.42 -0.27 -3.02
N ALA A 48 7.70 -1.17 -3.70
CA ALA A 48 8.12 -2.54 -3.94
C ALA A 48 9.40 -2.61 -4.78
N TRP A 49 9.51 -1.79 -5.83
CA TRP A 49 10.70 -1.72 -6.67
C TRP A 49 11.93 -1.24 -5.88
N VAL A 50 11.77 -0.19 -5.07
CA VAL A 50 12.85 0.33 -4.20
C VAL A 50 13.29 -0.71 -3.18
N ILE A 51 12.35 -1.46 -2.58
CA ILE A 51 12.66 -2.57 -1.66
C ILE A 51 13.44 -3.67 -2.36
N MET A 52 13.01 -4.06 -3.56
CA MET A 52 13.66 -5.13 -4.32
C MET A 52 15.08 -4.76 -4.75
N HIS A 53 15.31 -3.50 -5.11
CA HIS A 53 16.62 -3.02 -5.57
C HIS A 53 17.61 -2.75 -4.42
N ASN A 54 17.14 -2.17 -3.31
CA ASN A 54 17.99 -1.82 -2.17
C ASN A 54 18.05 -2.91 -1.08
N GLY A 55 17.20 -3.92 -1.18
CA GLY A 55 17.19 -5.05 -0.26
C GLY A 55 18.39 -5.97 -0.49
N GLN A 56 18.81 -6.68 0.56
CA GLN A 56 19.87 -7.66 0.45
C GLN A 56 19.33 -8.98 -0.13
N ALA A 57 19.98 -9.47 -1.19
CA ALA A 57 19.75 -10.83 -1.65
C ALA A 57 20.19 -11.84 -0.56
N PRO A 58 19.45 -12.95 -0.35
CA PRO A 58 18.32 -13.45 -1.14
C PRO A 58 16.93 -12.96 -0.71
N PHE A 59 16.82 -12.11 0.32
CA PHE A 59 15.54 -11.75 0.94
C PHE A 59 14.78 -10.62 0.21
N SER A 60 15.45 -9.86 -0.63
CA SER A 60 14.90 -8.69 -1.32
C SER A 60 13.67 -8.98 -2.20
N SER A 61 13.51 -10.22 -2.68
CA SER A 61 12.38 -10.67 -3.49
C SER A 61 11.75 -11.97 -2.99
N SER A 62 12.01 -12.34 -1.73
CA SER A 62 11.61 -13.65 -1.19
C SER A 62 10.52 -13.53 -0.14
N LEU A 63 9.58 -14.46 -0.18
CA LEU A 63 8.53 -14.66 0.81
C LEU A 63 9.00 -15.70 1.84
N THR A 64 8.93 -15.34 3.12
CA THR A 64 9.29 -16.22 4.24
C THR A 64 8.04 -16.65 4.99
N PHE A 65 8.07 -17.85 5.56
CA PHE A 65 6.92 -18.41 6.30
C PHE A 65 7.21 -18.46 7.79
N PRO A 66 6.34 -17.90 8.65
CA PRO A 66 6.63 -17.78 10.09
C PRO A 66 6.76 -19.14 10.79
N PHE A 67 5.99 -20.14 10.36
CA PHE A 67 5.98 -21.50 10.93
C PHE A 67 6.94 -22.47 10.24
N ALA A 68 7.50 -22.08 9.09
CA ALA A 68 8.43 -22.89 8.30
C ALA A 68 9.62 -22.02 7.88
N LYS A 69 10.54 -21.77 8.81
CA LYS A 69 11.63 -20.79 8.65
C LYS A 69 12.61 -21.12 7.51
N GLU A 70 12.76 -22.42 7.19
CA GLU A 70 13.58 -22.91 6.08
C GLU A 70 12.83 -22.87 4.73
N PHE A 71 11.50 -22.66 4.74
CA PHE A 71 10.71 -22.55 3.54
C PHE A 71 10.70 -21.09 3.06
N ILE A 72 11.50 -20.83 2.02
CA ILE A 72 11.66 -19.51 1.41
C ILE A 72 11.27 -19.62 -0.07
N VAL A 73 10.30 -18.81 -0.48
CA VAL A 73 9.84 -18.77 -1.87
C VAL A 73 10.35 -17.48 -2.51
N ASN A 74 11.31 -17.60 -3.43
CA ASN A 74 11.76 -16.44 -4.21
C ASN A 74 10.72 -16.14 -5.32
N LEU A 75 10.07 -14.98 -5.22
CA LEU A 75 9.05 -14.54 -6.17
C LEU A 75 9.65 -13.84 -7.40
N GLY A 76 10.92 -13.43 -7.33
CA GLY A 76 11.57 -12.62 -8.34
C GLY A 76 10.71 -11.41 -8.71
N TRP A 77 10.36 -11.29 -10.00
CA TRP A 77 9.64 -10.13 -10.51
C TRP A 77 8.18 -10.12 -10.06
N PHE A 78 7.61 -11.28 -9.69
CA PHE A 78 6.27 -11.37 -9.10
C PHE A 78 6.19 -10.74 -7.71
N PHE A 79 7.32 -10.44 -7.08
CA PHE A 79 7.35 -9.73 -5.80
C PHE A 79 6.70 -8.35 -5.90
N ILE A 80 6.86 -7.65 -7.03
CA ILE A 80 6.27 -6.32 -7.25
C ILE A 80 4.74 -6.38 -7.26
N PRO A 81 4.06 -7.12 -8.17
CA PRO A 81 2.60 -7.17 -8.18
C PRO A 81 2.03 -7.75 -6.88
N PHE A 82 2.71 -8.71 -6.25
CA PHE A 82 2.31 -9.25 -4.94
C PHE A 82 2.37 -8.16 -3.84
N SER A 83 3.46 -7.43 -3.75
CA SER A 83 3.63 -6.34 -2.77
C SER A 83 2.61 -5.23 -3.00
N CYS A 84 2.33 -4.86 -4.26
CA CYS A 84 1.28 -3.90 -4.58
C CYS A 84 -0.07 -4.35 -4.05
N PHE A 85 -0.45 -5.60 -4.32
CA PHE A 85 -1.70 -6.17 -3.84
C PHE A 85 -1.80 -6.12 -2.30
N VAL A 86 -0.73 -6.50 -1.60
CA VAL A 86 -0.71 -6.49 -0.12
C VAL A 86 -0.80 -5.07 0.44
N ILE A 87 0.00 -4.13 -0.06
CA ILE A 87 0.05 -2.75 0.43
C ILE A 87 -1.29 -2.04 0.18
N VAL A 88 -1.79 -2.09 -1.06
CA VAL A 88 -3.06 -1.45 -1.44
C VAL A 88 -4.23 -2.13 -0.74
N GLY A 89 -4.23 -3.47 -0.67
CA GLY A 89 -5.25 -4.25 0.01
C GLY A 89 -5.32 -3.94 1.50
N ALA A 90 -4.18 -3.87 2.19
CA ALA A 90 -4.13 -3.51 3.60
C ALA A 90 -4.63 -2.07 3.84
N GLY A 91 -4.19 -1.10 3.04
CA GLY A 91 -4.62 0.29 3.17
C GLY A 91 -6.13 0.48 2.97
N ASN A 92 -6.70 -0.21 1.98
CA ASN A 92 -8.15 -0.17 1.74
C ASN A 92 -8.94 -0.98 2.79
N ALA A 93 -8.38 -2.07 3.30
CA ALA A 93 -9.02 -2.85 4.37
C ALA A 93 -9.19 -2.01 5.64
N VAL A 94 -8.15 -1.27 6.05
CA VAL A 94 -8.24 -0.35 7.20
C VAL A 94 -9.28 0.75 6.96
N ASN A 95 -9.28 1.35 5.76
CA ASN A 95 -10.26 2.38 5.42
C ASN A 95 -11.70 1.84 5.37
N LEU A 96 -11.90 0.56 5.06
CA LEU A 96 -13.21 -0.08 5.09
C LEU A 96 -13.68 -0.40 6.51
N THR A 97 -12.76 -0.70 7.42
CA THR A 97 -13.08 -0.97 8.83
C THR A 97 -13.28 0.29 9.67
N ASP A 98 -12.76 1.44 9.23
CA ASP A 98 -12.86 2.73 9.92
C ASP A 98 -14.23 3.42 9.76
N GLY A 99 -15.31 2.68 10.07
CA GLY A 99 -16.70 3.13 9.93
C GLY A 99 -17.47 3.23 11.25
N LEU A 100 -16.83 2.91 12.38
CA LEU A 100 -17.38 2.99 13.73
C LEU A 100 -16.34 3.68 14.64
N ASP A 101 -16.79 4.54 15.56
CA ASP A 101 -15.91 5.31 16.45
C ASP A 101 -14.93 4.38 17.20
N GLY A 102 -13.65 4.44 16.81
CA GLY A 102 -12.54 3.73 17.46
C GLY A 102 -12.31 2.27 17.02
N LEU A 103 -12.84 1.83 15.88
CA LEU A 103 -12.66 0.45 15.38
C LEU A 103 -11.33 0.21 14.64
N ALA A 104 -10.69 1.26 14.11
CA ALA A 104 -9.50 1.19 13.26
C ALA A 104 -8.36 2.09 13.77
#